data_AF-A0A2K5DX93-F1
#
_entry.id   AF-A0A2K5DX93-F1
#
_cell.length_a   1.000
_cell.length_b   1.000
_cell.length_c   1.000
_cell.angle_alpha   90.00
_cell.angle_beta   90.00
_cell.angle_gamma   90.00
#
_symmetry.space_group_name_H-M   'P 1'
#
loop_
_entity.id
_entity.type
_entity.pdbx_description
1 polymer ?
#
loop_
_entity_poly.entity_id
_entity_poly.type
_entity_poly.pdbx_seq_one_letter_code
_entity_poly.pdbx_strand_id
1 'polypeptide(L)'
;MAAKGFESIGKFGLALAVAGGVVNSALYNVDAGHRADIVVGEGIHFLIPWVQKSIIFDCHSRPRNVPLPRIFTSTGEDYDERVLPSITTEILKSVVACFDAGELITQRELVARQVSDDLTERAATFGLILDDVSLTHLTFGKEFTEAVEAKQVAQQEAERARFVVEKAEQQKKAAIISAEGDSKAAELIANSLGTAGDGLIELCKLEAAEDIAYQLSHSQNITYLPAEQSVLLQLPQ
;
A
#
# COMPACT_ATOMS: atom_id res chain seq x y z
N MET A 1 52.21 35.12 -13.02
CA MET A 1 50.92 35.26 -12.29
C MET A 1 49.84 34.24 -12.70
N ALA A 2 50.13 33.23 -13.53
CA ALA A 2 49.11 32.26 -14.03
C ALA A 2 48.89 31.01 -13.16
N ALA A 3 49.83 30.66 -12.27
CA ALA A 3 49.74 29.43 -11.46
C ALA A 3 48.69 29.49 -10.33
N LYS A 4 48.37 30.68 -9.80
CA LYS A 4 47.40 30.85 -8.71
C LYS A 4 45.93 30.73 -9.15
N GLY A 5 45.64 30.93 -10.45
CA GLY A 5 44.27 30.83 -10.99
C GLY A 5 43.78 29.39 -11.12
N PHE A 6 44.66 28.47 -11.54
CA PHE A 6 44.32 27.07 -11.77
C PHE A 6 44.09 26.29 -10.47
N GLU A 7 44.86 26.61 -9.42
CA GLU A 7 44.66 26.05 -8.08
C GLU A 7 43.32 26.46 -7.44
N SER A 8 42.85 27.68 -7.74
CA SER A 8 41.57 28.18 -7.25
C SER A 8 40.39 27.53 -7.99
N ILE A 9 40.52 27.28 -9.29
CA ILE A 9 39.50 26.57 -10.09
C ILE A 9 39.39 25.10 -9.68
N GLY A 10 40.50 24.42 -9.40
CA GLY A 10 40.50 23.05 -8.90
C GLY A 10 39.82 22.91 -7.53
N LYS A 11 40.03 23.88 -6.63
CA LYS A 11 39.37 23.91 -5.31
C LYS A 11 37.87 24.21 -5.41
N PHE A 12 37.45 25.11 -6.32
CA PHE A 12 36.04 25.36 -6.59
C PHE A 12 35.35 24.17 -7.27
N GLY A 13 36.02 23.49 -8.21
CA GLY A 13 35.50 22.27 -8.86
C GLY A 13 35.32 21.11 -7.89
N LEU A 14 36.28 20.91 -6.97
CA LEU A 14 36.17 19.91 -5.91
C LEU A 14 35.08 20.26 -4.90
N ALA A 15 34.95 21.54 -4.51
CA ALA A 15 33.89 22.00 -3.60
C ALA A 15 32.49 21.82 -4.20
N LEU A 16 32.32 22.03 -5.51
CA LEU A 16 31.06 21.80 -6.22
C LEU A 16 30.75 20.31 -6.37
N ALA A 17 31.76 19.45 -6.58
CA ALA A 17 31.58 18.00 -6.64
C ALA A 17 31.21 17.42 -5.26
N VAL A 18 31.82 17.93 -4.18
CA VAL A 18 31.47 17.54 -2.80
C VAL A 18 30.09 18.06 -2.43
N ALA A 19 29.72 19.30 -2.79
CA ALA A 19 28.37 19.82 -2.54
C ALA A 19 27.30 19.06 -3.34
N GLY A 20 27.57 18.72 -4.61
CA GLY A 20 26.65 17.93 -5.46
C GLY A 20 26.46 16.49 -4.96
N GLY A 21 27.53 15.85 -4.47
CA GLY A 21 27.46 14.52 -3.87
C GLY A 21 26.69 14.50 -2.55
N VAL A 22 26.83 15.55 -1.73
CA VAL A 22 26.18 15.63 -0.41
C VAL A 22 24.67 15.90 -0.50
N VAL A 23 24.19 16.60 -1.53
CA VAL A 23 22.75 16.84 -1.72
C VAL A 23 22.00 15.54 -2.06
N ASN A 24 22.62 14.60 -2.77
CA ASN A 24 22.02 13.28 -3.04
C ASN A 24 21.99 12.38 -1.79
N SER A 25 22.94 12.56 -0.88
CA SER A 25 22.94 11.89 0.44
C SER A 25 22.17 12.66 1.52
N ALA A 26 21.56 13.81 1.24
CA ALA A 26 20.62 14.48 2.16
C ALA A 26 19.16 14.14 1.84
N LEU A 27 18.89 13.66 0.63
CA LEU A 27 17.71 12.85 0.32
C LEU A 27 17.92 11.41 0.80
N TYR A 28 18.29 11.24 2.07
CA TYR A 28 17.99 9.98 2.73
C TYR A 28 16.47 9.89 2.78
N ASN A 29 15.97 9.08 1.86
CA ASN A 29 14.97 8.06 2.13
C ASN A 29 14.85 7.87 3.65
N VAL A 30 13.71 8.28 4.23
CA VAL A 30 13.33 7.70 5.52
C VAL A 30 13.36 6.21 5.26
N ASP A 31 14.24 5.48 5.94
CA ASP A 31 14.24 4.04 5.89
C ASP A 31 12.81 3.58 6.14
N ALA A 32 12.17 3.05 5.10
CA ALA A 32 10.83 2.49 5.15
C ALA A 32 10.76 1.24 6.06
N GLY A 33 11.84 0.94 6.78
CA GLY A 33 11.86 0.06 7.93
C GLY A 33 12.81 0.65 8.96
N HIS A 34 12.26 1.30 9.99
CA HIS A 34 12.73 1.25 11.39
C HIS A 34 11.89 2.10 12.36
N ARG A 35 10.85 2.82 11.89
CA ARG A 35 9.73 3.32 12.73
C ARG A 35 8.36 3.32 12.04
N ALA A 36 8.15 2.41 11.09
CA ALA A 36 6.86 1.74 11.05
C ALA A 36 6.99 0.62 12.08
N ASP A 37 7.00 1.00 13.36
CA ASP A 37 6.48 0.09 14.36
C ASP A 37 5.06 -0.17 13.86
N ILE A 38 4.91 -1.29 13.18
CA ILE A 38 3.83 -2.21 13.43
C ILE A 38 3.15 -1.81 14.74
N VAL A 39 2.12 -0.98 14.62
CA VAL A 39 0.94 -1.12 15.47
C VAL A 39 0.28 -2.42 14.98
N VAL A 40 1.02 -3.52 15.16
CA VAL A 40 0.49 -4.86 15.24
C VAL A 40 -0.42 -4.82 16.45
N GLY A 41 -1.71 -4.91 16.16
CA GLY A 41 -2.57 -5.82 16.91
C GLY A 41 -2.69 -5.60 18.41
N GLU A 42 -2.54 -4.37 18.91
CA GLU A 42 -3.16 -4.03 20.20
C GLU A 42 -4.48 -3.34 19.91
N GLY A 43 -5.55 -4.05 20.24
CA GLY A 43 -6.91 -3.68 19.95
C GLY A 43 -7.16 -2.19 20.17
N ILE A 44 -7.50 -1.53 19.08
CA ILE A 44 -8.38 -0.37 19.09
C ILE A 44 -9.73 -0.83 19.62
N HIS A 45 -9.80 -1.05 20.93
CA HIS A 45 -11.04 -1.11 21.67
C HIS A 45 -11.59 0.32 21.68
N PHE A 46 -12.02 0.79 20.50
CA PHE A 46 -12.64 2.09 20.35
C PHE A 46 -14.06 1.95 20.88
N LEU A 47 -14.16 2.11 22.20
CA LEU A 47 -15.43 2.25 22.88
C LEU A 47 -16.05 3.57 22.38
N ILE A 48 -17.00 3.49 21.44
CA ILE A 48 -17.77 4.67 21.02
C ILE A 48 -19.23 4.50 21.47
N PRO A 49 -19.62 5.09 22.62
CA PRO A 49 -20.96 4.97 23.21
C PRO A 49 -22.14 5.44 22.34
N TRP A 50 -21.91 6.02 21.15
CA TRP A 50 -22.94 6.66 20.32
C TRP A 50 -22.93 6.27 18.83
N VAL A 51 -22.00 5.40 18.39
CA VAL A 51 -21.84 5.02 16.96
C VAL A 51 -22.84 3.95 16.48
N GLN A 52 -23.49 3.28 17.42
CA GLN A 52 -24.45 2.23 17.13
C GLN A 52 -25.86 2.81 17.05
N LYS A 53 -26.45 2.92 15.85
CA LYS A 53 -27.89 3.20 15.71
C LYS A 53 -28.65 1.94 15.33
N SER A 54 -29.64 1.64 16.19
CA SER A 54 -30.63 0.58 16.20
C SER A 54 -30.23 -0.71 15.48
N ILE A 55 -29.85 -1.71 16.26
CA ILE A 55 -30.17 -3.07 15.87
C ILE A 55 -31.63 -3.28 16.22
N ILE A 56 -32.45 -3.46 15.20
CA ILE A 56 -33.85 -3.79 15.39
C ILE A 56 -33.89 -5.29 15.72
N PHE A 57 -34.29 -5.59 16.94
CA PHE A 57 -34.50 -6.94 17.43
C PHE A 57 -35.99 -7.21 17.51
N ASP A 58 -36.43 -8.31 16.92
CA ASP A 58 -37.72 -8.90 17.26
C ASP A 58 -37.45 -10.10 18.16
N CYS A 59 -38.05 -10.08 19.35
CA CYS A 59 -37.88 -11.12 20.35
C CYS A 59 -39.25 -11.59 20.82
N HIS A 60 -39.55 -12.86 20.58
CA HIS A 60 -40.76 -13.48 21.06
C HIS A 60 -40.46 -14.19 22.38
N SER A 61 -41.19 -13.82 23.44
CA SER A 61 -41.00 -14.40 24.76
C SER A 61 -42.31 -14.89 25.35
N ARG A 62 -42.23 -15.95 26.17
CA ARG A 62 -43.35 -16.48 26.95
C ARG A 62 -42.94 -16.57 28.42
N PRO A 63 -43.83 -16.23 29.35
CA PRO A 63 -43.54 -16.35 30.77
C PRO A 63 -43.54 -17.83 31.17
N ARG A 64 -42.62 -18.22 32.04
CA ARG A 64 -42.58 -19.60 32.56
C ARG A 64 -43.82 -19.84 33.44
N ASN A 65 -44.51 -20.97 33.25
CA ASN A 65 -45.77 -21.26 33.96
C ASN A 65 -45.68 -21.35 35.50
N VAL A 66 -44.49 -21.57 36.06
CA VAL A 66 -44.34 -21.97 37.47
C VAL A 66 -44.27 -20.78 38.44
N PRO A 67 -43.66 -19.62 38.10
CA PRO A 67 -43.67 -18.43 38.96
C PRO A 67 -44.49 -17.24 38.42
N LEU A 68 -45.59 -17.47 37.68
CA LEU A 68 -46.46 -16.41 37.12
C LEU A 68 -46.86 -15.33 38.14
N PRO A 69 -47.26 -15.64 39.39
CA PRO A 69 -47.61 -14.61 40.37
C PRO A 69 -46.43 -13.71 40.76
N ARG A 70 -45.21 -14.26 40.79
CA ARG A 70 -44.00 -13.52 41.17
C ARG A 70 -43.61 -12.53 40.07
N ILE A 71 -43.65 -12.97 38.81
CA ILE A 71 -43.37 -12.14 37.63
C ILE A 71 -44.38 -10.99 37.55
N PHE A 72 -45.66 -11.28 37.76
CA PHE A 72 -46.72 -10.27 37.77
C PHE A 72 -46.51 -9.20 38.86
N THR A 73 -46.11 -9.61 40.07
CA THR A 73 -45.86 -8.67 41.18
C THR A 73 -44.56 -7.87 41.05
N SER A 74 -43.50 -8.43 40.45
CA SER A 74 -42.21 -7.75 40.34
C SER A 74 -42.11 -6.83 39.13
N THR A 75 -42.76 -7.21 38.03
CA THR A 75 -42.51 -6.63 36.72
C THR A 75 -43.73 -5.92 36.13
N GLY A 76 -44.94 -6.31 36.52
CA GLY A 76 -46.20 -5.77 36.00
C GLY A 76 -46.70 -6.49 34.75
N GLU A 77 -47.84 -6.04 34.21
CA GLU A 77 -48.40 -6.56 32.95
C GLU A 77 -47.48 -6.30 31.75
N ASP A 78 -46.76 -5.16 31.74
CA ASP A 78 -45.86 -4.72 30.66
C ASP A 78 -44.42 -5.28 30.82
N TYR A 79 -44.29 -6.54 31.24
CA TYR A 79 -42.98 -7.13 31.52
C TYR A 79 -42.15 -7.34 30.24
N ASP A 80 -42.79 -7.64 29.13
CA ASP A 80 -42.19 -7.82 27.82
C ASP A 80 -41.67 -6.48 27.27
N GLU A 81 -42.48 -5.44 27.26
CA GLU A 81 -42.10 -4.12 26.72
C GLU A 81 -41.04 -3.40 27.57
N ARG A 82 -40.95 -3.70 28.88
CA ARG A 82 -39.99 -3.03 29.77
C ARG A 82 -38.69 -3.79 29.96
N VAL A 83 -38.75 -5.11 30.13
CA VAL A 83 -37.57 -5.91 30.49
C VAL A 83 -36.79 -6.34 29.25
N LEU A 84 -37.47 -6.68 28.15
CA LEU A 84 -36.79 -7.14 26.94
C LEU A 84 -35.88 -6.05 26.35
N PRO A 85 -36.30 -4.78 26.18
CA PRO A 85 -35.40 -3.76 25.63
C PRO A 85 -34.19 -3.48 26.54
N SER A 86 -34.38 -3.56 27.86
CA SER A 86 -33.31 -3.35 28.84
C SER A 86 -32.24 -4.43 28.74
N ILE A 87 -32.65 -5.70 28.74
CA ILE A 87 -31.75 -6.85 28.68
C ILE A 87 -31.07 -6.93 27.30
N THR A 88 -31.82 -6.73 26.22
CA THR A 88 -31.29 -6.74 24.85
C THR A 88 -30.25 -5.65 24.65
N THR A 89 -30.47 -4.44 25.18
CA THR A 89 -29.49 -3.35 25.05
C THR A 89 -28.22 -3.61 25.86
N GLU A 90 -28.34 -4.22 27.04
CA GLU A 90 -27.19 -4.59 27.89
C GLU A 90 -26.31 -5.64 27.21
N ILE A 91 -26.91 -6.74 26.77
CA ILE A 91 -26.21 -7.86 26.14
C ILE A 91 -25.65 -7.44 24.79
N LEU A 92 -26.38 -6.63 24.03
CA LEU A 92 -25.85 -6.15 22.77
C LEU A 92 -24.57 -5.34 22.96
N LYS A 93 -24.51 -4.51 24.00
CA LYS A 93 -23.31 -3.73 24.30
C LYS A 93 -22.14 -4.63 24.70
N SER A 94 -22.38 -5.70 25.48
CA SER A 94 -21.30 -6.62 25.86
C SER A 94 -20.79 -7.41 24.66
N VAL A 95 -21.69 -7.91 23.79
CA VAL A 95 -21.29 -8.71 22.62
C VAL A 95 -20.60 -7.85 21.58
N VAL A 96 -21.14 -6.67 21.25
CA VAL A 96 -20.52 -5.78 20.24
C VAL A 96 -19.17 -5.24 20.69
N ALA A 97 -18.91 -5.16 22.00
CA ALA A 97 -17.59 -4.81 22.52
C ALA A 97 -16.52 -5.90 22.25
N CYS A 98 -16.92 -7.16 22.06
CA CYS A 98 -15.99 -8.27 21.82
C CYS A 98 -15.57 -8.44 20.35
N PHE A 99 -16.32 -7.86 19.40
CA PHE A 99 -16.11 -8.05 17.96
C PHE A 99 -15.69 -6.77 17.27
N ASP A 100 -14.81 -6.87 16.28
CA ASP A 100 -14.48 -5.72 15.43
C ASP A 100 -15.57 -5.45 14.38
N ALA A 101 -15.58 -4.22 13.88
CA ALA A 101 -16.47 -3.72 12.83
C ALA A 101 -16.64 -4.69 11.65
N GLY A 102 -15.52 -5.22 11.14
CA GLY A 102 -15.51 -6.11 9.98
C GLY A 102 -16.04 -7.50 10.29
N GLU A 103 -15.86 -7.97 11.52
CA GLU A 103 -16.33 -9.26 11.99
C GLU A 103 -17.83 -9.25 12.23
N LEU A 104 -18.38 -8.15 12.73
CA LEU A 104 -19.83 -7.98 12.90
C LEU A 104 -20.61 -8.10 11.58
N ILE A 105 -20.00 -7.72 10.46
CA ILE A 105 -20.59 -7.83 9.12
C ILE A 105 -20.42 -9.26 8.58
N THR A 106 -19.21 -9.81 8.66
CA THR A 106 -18.86 -11.09 8.03
C THR A 106 -19.36 -12.28 8.82
N GLN A 107 -19.35 -12.20 10.15
CA GLN A 107 -19.71 -13.27 11.09
C GLN A 107 -21.02 -12.98 11.83
N ARG A 108 -21.97 -12.30 11.17
CA ARG A 108 -23.27 -11.93 11.77
C ARG A 108 -24.00 -13.12 12.41
N GLU A 109 -23.85 -14.31 11.84
CA GLU A 109 -24.51 -15.53 12.31
C GLU A 109 -23.93 -16.03 13.65
N LEU A 110 -22.61 -15.90 13.85
CA LEU A 110 -21.98 -16.26 15.12
C LEU A 110 -22.37 -15.25 16.21
N VAL A 111 -22.35 -13.97 15.87
CA VAL A 111 -22.81 -12.90 16.77
C VAL A 111 -24.29 -13.10 17.13
N ALA A 112 -25.14 -13.50 16.18
CA ALA A 112 -26.54 -13.80 16.43
C ALA A 112 -26.74 -14.91 17.47
N ARG A 113 -26.01 -16.02 17.31
CA ARG A 113 -26.09 -17.16 18.23
C ARG A 113 -25.63 -16.78 19.62
N GLN A 114 -24.49 -16.10 19.72
CA GLN A 114 -23.95 -15.66 21.01
C GLN A 114 -24.90 -14.69 21.73
N VAL A 115 -25.48 -13.72 21.02
CA VAL A 115 -26.50 -12.83 21.60
C VAL A 115 -27.70 -13.64 22.08
N SER A 116 -28.15 -14.64 21.32
CA SER A 116 -29.31 -15.46 21.68
C SER A 116 -29.06 -16.31 22.93
N ASP A 117 -27.87 -16.89 23.06
CA ASP A 117 -27.48 -17.68 24.23
C ASP A 117 -27.42 -16.80 25.48
N ASP A 118 -26.75 -15.64 25.39
CA ASP A 118 -26.64 -14.67 26.49
C ASP A 118 -28.02 -14.10 26.88
N LEU A 119 -28.89 -13.80 25.89
CA LEU A 119 -30.25 -13.32 26.13
C LEU A 119 -31.08 -14.37 26.85
N THR A 120 -30.93 -15.65 26.47
CA THR A 120 -31.63 -16.78 27.08
C THR A 120 -31.22 -17.00 28.54
N GLU A 121 -29.92 -16.97 28.82
CA GLU A 121 -29.40 -17.08 30.19
C GLU A 121 -29.89 -15.92 31.06
N ARG A 122 -29.85 -14.69 30.53
CA ARG A 122 -30.27 -13.51 31.28
C ARG A 122 -31.78 -13.47 31.50
N ALA A 123 -32.57 -13.79 30.48
CA ALA A 123 -34.03 -13.86 30.56
C ALA A 123 -34.51 -14.93 31.55
N ALA A 124 -33.78 -16.05 31.68
CA ALA A 124 -34.09 -17.10 32.64
C ALA A 124 -34.05 -16.60 34.09
N THR A 125 -33.19 -15.62 34.41
CA THR A 125 -33.13 -14.99 35.75
C THR A 125 -34.42 -14.23 36.09
N PHE A 126 -35.09 -13.68 35.07
CA PHE A 126 -36.37 -12.99 35.20
C PHE A 126 -37.59 -13.94 35.06
N GLY A 127 -37.35 -15.24 34.84
CA GLY A 127 -38.39 -16.23 34.67
C GLY A 127 -39.07 -16.20 33.29
N LEU A 128 -38.42 -15.60 32.30
CA LEU A 128 -38.88 -15.52 30.91
C LEU A 128 -38.21 -16.61 30.08
N ILE A 129 -38.98 -17.18 29.15
CA ILE A 129 -38.51 -18.13 28.14
C ILE A 129 -38.55 -17.39 26.80
N LEU A 130 -37.43 -17.38 26.07
CA LEU A 130 -37.35 -16.82 24.73
C LEU A 130 -37.62 -17.93 23.72
N ASP A 131 -38.55 -17.69 22.78
CA ASP A 131 -38.91 -18.64 21.72
C ASP A 131 -38.02 -18.44 20.48
N ASP A 132 -37.78 -17.18 20.09
CA ASP A 132 -36.90 -16.82 18.97
C ASP A 132 -36.36 -15.39 19.11
N VAL A 133 -35.13 -15.17 18.63
CA VAL A 133 -34.43 -13.87 18.64
C VAL A 133 -33.89 -13.62 17.24
N SER A 134 -34.41 -12.59 16.58
CA SER A 134 -33.98 -12.24 15.22
C SER A 134 -33.24 -10.90 15.18
N LEU A 135 -32.11 -10.90 14.46
CA LEU A 135 -31.33 -9.70 14.12
C LEU A 135 -31.73 -9.23 12.73
N THR A 136 -32.48 -8.12 12.61
CA THR A 136 -32.93 -7.65 11.28
C THR A 136 -31.89 -6.77 10.59
N HIS A 137 -31.39 -5.70 11.22
CA HIS A 137 -30.45 -4.77 10.56
C HIS A 137 -29.41 -4.16 11.51
N LEU A 138 -28.13 -4.33 11.16
CA LEU A 138 -27.00 -3.62 11.77
C LEU A 138 -26.72 -2.37 10.94
N THR A 139 -27.08 -1.19 11.45
CA THR A 139 -26.75 0.08 10.79
C THR A 139 -25.59 0.75 11.53
N PHE A 140 -24.50 1.00 10.81
CA PHE A 140 -23.39 1.77 11.34
C PHE A 140 -23.59 3.27 11.04
N GLY A 141 -23.13 4.13 11.94
CA GLY A 141 -23.08 5.57 11.68
C GLY A 141 -22.13 5.92 10.52
N LYS A 142 -22.43 7.00 9.79
CA LYS A 142 -21.60 7.48 8.66
C LYS A 142 -20.13 7.70 9.05
N GLU A 143 -19.89 8.26 10.24
CA GLU A 143 -18.56 8.53 10.79
C GLU A 143 -17.74 7.24 11.00
N PHE A 144 -18.41 6.13 11.34
CA PHE A 144 -17.76 4.85 11.52
C PHE A 144 -17.41 4.19 10.19
N THR A 145 -18.31 4.24 9.22
CA THR A 145 -18.02 3.79 7.85
C THR A 145 -16.81 4.53 7.29
N GLU A 146 -16.75 5.84 7.46
CA GLU A 146 -15.62 6.67 7.04
C GLU A 146 -14.31 6.29 7.76
N ALA A 147 -14.36 6.02 9.07
CA ALA A 147 -13.18 5.59 9.83
C ALA A 147 -12.67 4.20 9.41
N VAL A 148 -13.58 3.27 9.08
CA VAL A 148 -13.24 1.93 8.57
C VAL A 148 -12.65 2.04 7.16
N GLU A 149 -13.26 2.82 6.28
CA GLU A 149 -12.74 3.10 4.94
C GLU A 149 -11.34 3.73 5.01
N ALA A 150 -11.13 4.71 5.88
CA ALA A 150 -9.82 5.34 6.07
C ALA A 150 -8.74 4.33 6.53
N LYS A 151 -9.07 3.41 7.44
CA LYS A 151 -8.15 2.34 7.86
C LYS A 151 -7.83 1.39 6.71
N GLN A 152 -8.84 1.02 5.92
CA GLN A 152 -8.63 0.15 4.76
C GLN A 152 -7.72 0.82 3.72
N VAL A 153 -7.93 2.10 3.45
CA VAL A 153 -7.07 2.88 2.54
C VAL A 153 -5.65 2.94 3.09
N ALA A 154 -5.46 3.26 4.37
CA ALA A 154 -4.13 3.30 4.98
C ALA A 154 -3.40 1.94 4.92
N GLN A 155 -4.12 0.85 5.14
CA GLN A 155 -3.55 -0.50 5.07
C GLN A 155 -3.17 -0.89 3.63
N GLN A 156 -4.02 -0.58 2.65
CA GLN A 156 -3.73 -0.80 1.23
C GLN A 156 -2.57 0.07 0.75
N GLU A 157 -2.49 1.32 1.20
CA GLU A 157 -1.37 2.22 0.87
C GLU A 157 -0.06 1.70 1.47
N ALA A 158 -0.07 1.18 2.70
CA ALA A 158 1.10 0.56 3.31
C ALA A 158 1.57 -0.68 2.52
N GLU A 159 0.66 -1.54 2.08
CA GLU A 159 0.98 -2.69 1.22
C GLU A 159 1.53 -2.26 -0.14
N ARG A 160 0.91 -1.26 -0.78
CA ARG A 160 1.39 -0.69 -2.04
C ARG A 160 2.78 -0.07 -1.87
N ALA A 161 3.02 0.65 -0.78
CA ALA A 161 4.33 1.23 -0.48
C ALA A 161 5.40 0.15 -0.35
N ARG A 162 5.11 -0.96 0.36
CA ARG A 162 6.01 -2.12 0.44
C ARG A 162 6.34 -2.69 -0.94
N PHE A 163 5.34 -2.84 -1.81
CA PHE A 163 5.55 -3.36 -3.16
C PHE A 163 6.41 -2.42 -4.04
N VAL A 164 6.24 -1.10 -3.91
CA VAL A 164 7.06 -0.12 -4.63
C VAL A 164 8.51 -0.19 -4.18
N VAL A 165 8.77 -0.31 -2.88
CA VAL A 165 10.12 -0.47 -2.32
C VAL A 165 10.76 -1.76 -2.86
N GLU A 166 10.05 -2.88 -2.82
CA GLU A 166 10.56 -4.15 -3.33
C GLU A 166 10.87 -4.08 -4.83
N LYS A 167 9.99 -3.47 -5.62
CA LYS A 167 10.23 -3.25 -7.06
C LYS A 167 11.49 -2.40 -7.30
N ALA A 168 11.69 -1.35 -6.52
CA ALA A 168 12.87 -0.49 -6.62
C ALA A 168 14.17 -1.25 -6.27
N GLU A 169 14.13 -2.11 -5.25
CA GLU A 169 15.26 -2.97 -4.90
C GLU A 169 15.60 -3.97 -6.01
N GLN A 170 14.58 -4.59 -6.61
CA GLN A 170 14.78 -5.53 -7.73
C GLN A 170 15.36 -4.81 -8.96
N GLN A 171 14.87 -3.61 -9.28
CA GLN A 171 15.43 -2.80 -10.37
C GLN A 171 16.89 -2.40 -10.11
N LYS A 172 17.23 -2.03 -8.87
CA LYS A 172 18.62 -1.74 -8.48
C LYS A 172 19.52 -2.96 -8.65
N LYS A 173 19.08 -4.14 -8.20
CA LYS A 173 19.81 -5.41 -8.39
C LYS A 173 19.99 -5.73 -9.87
N ALA A 174 18.94 -5.59 -10.68
CA ALA A 174 19.01 -5.82 -12.12
C ALA A 174 20.01 -4.86 -12.81
N ALA A 175 20.03 -3.57 -12.42
CA ALA A 175 20.98 -2.60 -12.95
C ALA A 175 22.43 -2.94 -12.60
N ILE A 176 22.70 -3.38 -11.36
CA ILE A 176 24.03 -3.82 -10.92
C ILE A 176 24.47 -5.06 -11.72
N ILE A 177 23.60 -6.07 -11.83
CA ILE A 177 23.89 -7.29 -12.57
C ILE A 177 24.13 -6.99 -14.06
N SER A 178 23.35 -6.08 -14.66
CA SER A 178 23.56 -5.65 -16.04
C SER A 178 24.91 -4.96 -16.21
N ALA A 179 25.24 -3.99 -15.35
CA ALA A 179 26.52 -3.28 -15.40
C ALA A 179 27.72 -4.22 -15.20
N GLU A 180 27.60 -5.20 -14.29
CA GLU A 180 28.62 -6.24 -14.11
C GLU A 180 28.73 -7.16 -15.34
N GLY A 181 27.59 -7.48 -15.96
CA GLY A 181 27.53 -8.25 -17.20
C GLY A 181 28.24 -7.52 -18.35
N ASP A 182 27.96 -6.23 -18.52
CA ASP A 182 28.57 -5.37 -19.53
C ASP A 182 30.07 -5.20 -19.28
N SER A 183 30.48 -5.00 -18.02
CA SER A 183 31.91 -4.92 -17.67
C SER A 183 32.66 -6.19 -18.01
N LYS A 184 32.12 -7.37 -17.64
CA LYS A 184 32.73 -8.67 -17.94
C LYS A 184 32.74 -8.94 -19.45
N ALA A 185 31.66 -8.58 -20.16
CA ALA A 185 31.61 -8.70 -21.60
C ALA A 185 32.68 -7.82 -22.28
N ALA A 186 32.82 -6.56 -21.85
CA ALA A 186 33.84 -5.65 -22.35
C ALA A 186 35.26 -6.15 -22.08
N GLU A 187 35.53 -6.70 -20.90
CA GLU A 187 36.81 -7.33 -20.57
C GLU A 187 37.11 -8.54 -21.48
N LEU A 188 36.14 -9.42 -21.69
CA LEU A 188 36.30 -10.58 -22.57
C LEU A 188 36.55 -10.14 -24.03
N ILE A 189 35.82 -9.14 -24.50
CA ILE A 189 36.02 -8.55 -25.83
C ILE A 189 37.43 -7.95 -25.93
N ALA A 190 37.85 -7.13 -24.96
CA ALA A 190 39.18 -6.52 -24.93
C ALA A 190 40.30 -7.58 -24.95
N ASN A 191 40.16 -8.64 -24.16
CA ASN A 191 41.11 -9.76 -24.15
C ASN A 191 41.14 -10.48 -25.49
N SER A 192 39.98 -10.74 -26.10
CA SER A 192 39.88 -11.42 -27.40
C SER A 192 40.48 -10.58 -28.54
N LEU A 193 40.24 -9.26 -28.56
CA LEU A 193 40.87 -8.33 -29.50
C LEU A 193 42.38 -8.27 -29.31
N GLY A 194 42.85 -8.24 -28.06
CA GLY A 194 44.28 -8.27 -27.73
C GLY A 194 44.98 -9.51 -28.30
N THR A 195 44.28 -10.65 -28.36
CA THR A 195 44.81 -11.89 -28.96
C THR A 195 44.69 -11.96 -30.49
N ALA A 196 43.64 -11.38 -31.08
CA ALA A 196 43.34 -11.46 -32.51
C ALA A 196 44.00 -10.36 -33.36
N GLY A 197 44.52 -9.29 -32.73
CA GLY A 197 45.23 -8.20 -33.40
C GLY A 197 44.31 -7.16 -34.04
N ASP A 198 44.90 -6.15 -34.70
CA ASP A 198 44.21 -4.95 -35.21
C ASP A 198 43.29 -5.22 -36.44
N GLY A 199 43.38 -6.43 -37.03
CA GLY A 199 42.63 -6.78 -38.23
C GLY A 199 41.11 -6.79 -38.05
N LEU A 200 40.61 -7.13 -36.86
CA LEU A 200 39.17 -7.09 -36.57
C LEU A 200 38.64 -5.66 -36.46
N ILE A 201 39.45 -4.72 -35.95
CA ILE A 201 39.04 -3.31 -35.84
C ILE A 201 38.92 -2.69 -37.24
N GLU A 202 39.89 -2.97 -38.12
CA GLU A 202 39.82 -2.50 -39.51
C GLU A 202 38.62 -3.09 -40.26
N LEU A 203 38.29 -4.37 -40.04
CA LEU A 203 37.10 -4.98 -40.63
C LEU A 203 35.81 -4.30 -40.13
N CYS A 204 35.68 -4.04 -38.83
CA CYS A 204 34.52 -3.32 -38.29
C CYS A 204 34.44 -1.86 -38.78
N LYS A 205 35.57 -1.18 -39.00
CA LYS A 205 35.58 0.15 -39.63
C LYS A 205 35.03 0.10 -41.05
N LEU A 206 35.39 -0.93 -41.81
CA LEU A 206 34.89 -1.13 -43.17
C LEU A 206 33.40 -1.46 -43.19
N GLU A 207 32.92 -2.36 -42.33
CA GLU A 207 31.50 -2.69 -42.21
C GLU A 207 30.67 -1.47 -41.76
N ALA A 208 31.13 -0.71 -40.76
CA ALA A 208 30.45 0.51 -40.34
C ALA A 208 30.43 1.57 -41.46
N ALA A 209 31.51 1.69 -42.23
CA ALA A 209 31.55 2.57 -43.39
C ALA A 209 30.59 2.11 -44.51
N GLU A 210 30.46 0.80 -44.73
CA GLU A 210 29.49 0.22 -45.66
C GLU A 210 28.05 0.50 -45.21
N ASP A 211 27.72 0.25 -43.94
CA ASP A 211 26.38 0.50 -43.38
C ASP A 211 26.01 1.98 -43.45
N ILE A 212 26.94 2.87 -43.08
CA ILE A 212 26.73 4.32 -43.20
C ILE A 212 26.53 4.71 -44.66
N ALA A 213 27.38 4.22 -45.58
CA ALA A 213 27.25 4.50 -47.01
C ALA A 213 25.92 3.99 -47.58
N TYR A 214 25.45 2.82 -47.14
CA TYR A 214 24.18 2.23 -47.52
C TYR A 214 22.97 3.02 -47.00
N GLN A 215 22.98 3.42 -45.72
CA GLN A 215 21.92 4.28 -45.16
C GLN A 215 21.91 5.65 -45.83
N LEU A 216 23.09 6.21 -46.12
CA LEU A 216 23.23 7.45 -46.85
C LEU A 216 22.66 7.28 -48.26
N SER A 217 23.10 6.31 -49.07
CA SER A 217 22.63 6.17 -50.46
C SER A 217 21.10 6.09 -50.62
N HIS A 218 20.39 5.62 -49.60
CA HIS A 218 18.93 5.53 -49.57
C HIS A 218 18.22 6.80 -49.08
N SER A 219 18.93 7.73 -48.44
CA SER A 219 18.35 8.99 -47.98
C SER A 219 18.23 10.01 -49.12
N GLN A 220 17.10 10.71 -49.21
CA GLN A 220 16.78 11.61 -50.33
C GLN A 220 17.56 12.95 -50.33
N ASN A 221 18.37 13.22 -49.31
CA ASN A 221 18.98 14.53 -49.07
C ASN A 221 20.51 14.47 -48.99
N ILE A 222 21.16 13.82 -49.96
CA ILE A 222 22.63 13.79 -50.07
C ILE A 222 23.08 14.43 -51.37
N THR A 223 23.99 15.38 -51.21
CA THR A 223 24.71 16.01 -52.30
C THR A 223 26.13 15.47 -52.29
N TYR A 224 26.50 14.69 -53.30
CA TYR A 224 27.87 14.22 -53.48
C TYR A 224 28.74 15.38 -53.97
N LEU A 225 29.70 15.79 -53.15
CA LEU A 225 30.66 16.85 -53.52
C LEU A 225 31.93 16.20 -54.10
N PRO A 226 32.31 16.51 -55.36
CA PRO A 226 33.57 16.06 -55.90
C PRO A 226 34.74 16.76 -55.20
N ALA A 227 35.80 16.00 -54.90
CA ALA A 227 36.88 16.39 -53.99
C ALA A 227 37.74 17.60 -54.40
N GLU A 228 37.53 18.19 -55.59
CA GLU A 228 38.41 19.24 -56.14
C GLU A 228 37.74 20.58 -56.45
N GLN A 229 36.44 20.77 -56.17
CA GLN A 229 35.79 22.08 -56.33
C GLN A 229 35.37 22.68 -54.99
N SER A 230 36.21 23.59 -54.48
CA SER A 230 35.89 24.48 -53.36
C SER A 230 34.82 25.49 -53.79
N VAL A 231 33.55 25.15 -53.62
CA VAL A 231 32.43 26.08 -53.80
C VAL A 231 32.20 26.82 -52.49
N LEU A 232 32.45 28.13 -52.50
CA LEU A 232 32.06 29.06 -51.45
C LEU A 232 30.54 28.95 -51.21
N LEU A 233 30.14 28.32 -50.12
CA LEU A 233 28.75 28.32 -49.66
C LEU A 233 28.38 29.74 -49.22
N GLN A 234 27.58 30.43 -50.03
CA GLN A 234 26.90 31.65 -49.61
C GLN A 234 25.76 31.26 -48.65
N LEU A 235 26.05 31.31 -47.35
CA LEU A 235 25.01 31.32 -46.32
C LEU A 235 24.26 32.66 -46.40
N PRO A 236 22.91 32.68 -46.38
CA PRO A 236 22.18 33.92 -46.15
C PRO A 236 22.46 34.40 -44.72
N GLN A 237 22.68 35.71 -44.57
CA GLN A 237 22.81 36.37 -43.26
C GLN A 237 21.53 36.25 -42.43
#